data_AF-A0A2G9N0R7-F1
#
_entry.id   AF-A0A2G9N0R7-F1
#
_cell.length_a   1.000
_cell.length_b   1.000
_cell.length_c   1.000
_cell.angle_alpha   90.00
_cell.angle_beta   90.00
_cell.angle_gamma   90.00
#
_symmetry.space_group_name_H-M   'P 1'
#
loop_
_entity.id
_entity.type
_entity.pdbx_description
1 polymer ?
#
loop_
_entity_poly.entity_id
_entity_poly.type
_entity_poly.pdbx_seq_one_letter_code
_entity_poly.pdbx_strand_id
1 'polypeptide(L)'
;MKYLVIFLVLFGFMMILSVNNIYAMPPFHSQEIYDFSNVIVVGKVISVNSTFSPTHNLYEIQVEKFLKNPQDLDVLFAAGQKTANIRLGNQVFDVNDRGLFYLINNTIGYDPYFGIFGVYPTSQLIEPEWDKCNIFEKEITREHWFLGGGGITPKIQQGTNSDIENFNKDKPVTVTYDVSNLSDSVQEFDLDGTLVSHVTASKVMATMNQHIILEPCTIYNTIDWEFTPSMTGFYNFEIKDSRSGSYGLGFTVVDNDSTVIKSPLKQIKSGVALVDVQCKDGKVSAVRYDRMRV
;
A
#
# COMPACT_ATOMS: atom_id res chain seq x y z
N MET A 1 -3.97 -21.19 61.79
CA MET A 1 -4.20 -22.08 60.62
C MET A 1 -5.17 -21.52 59.57
N LYS A 2 -6.31 -20.91 59.94
CA LYS A 2 -7.29 -20.40 58.95
C LYS A 2 -6.74 -19.38 57.94
N TYR A 3 -5.85 -18.49 58.36
CA TYR A 3 -5.29 -17.45 57.48
C TYR A 3 -4.19 -17.95 56.53
N LEU A 4 -3.51 -19.07 56.87
CA LEU A 4 -2.43 -19.63 56.06
C LEU A 4 -2.98 -20.30 54.78
N VAL A 5 -4.15 -20.92 54.89
CA VAL A 5 -4.86 -21.53 53.74
C VAL A 5 -5.35 -20.44 52.78
N ILE A 6 -5.88 -19.32 53.31
CA ILE A 6 -6.33 -18.19 52.50
C ILE A 6 -5.16 -17.56 51.73
N PHE A 7 -4.00 -17.41 52.37
CA PHE A 7 -2.81 -16.86 51.73
C PHE A 7 -2.27 -17.76 50.60
N LEU A 8 -2.27 -19.09 50.80
CA LEU A 8 -1.85 -20.05 49.77
C LEU A 8 -2.80 -20.09 48.57
N VAL A 9 -4.11 -19.95 48.79
CA VAL A 9 -5.11 -19.86 47.71
C VAL A 9 -4.94 -18.58 46.91
N LEU A 10 -4.67 -17.44 47.57
CA LEU A 10 -4.42 -16.16 46.91
C LEU A 10 -3.11 -16.17 46.11
N PHE A 11 -2.05 -16.81 46.62
CA PHE A 11 -0.78 -16.96 45.89
C PHE A 11 -0.92 -17.88 44.67
N GLY A 12 -1.70 -18.95 44.79
CA GLY A 12 -2.04 -19.83 43.66
C GLY A 12 -2.82 -19.11 42.57
N PHE A 13 -3.78 -18.26 42.93
CA PHE A 13 -4.54 -17.45 41.97
C PHE A 13 -3.69 -16.37 41.28
N MET A 14 -2.77 -15.72 42.01
CA MET A 14 -1.82 -14.75 41.44
C MET A 14 -0.84 -15.40 40.45
N MET A 15 -0.40 -16.64 40.72
CA MET A 15 0.46 -17.40 39.79
C MET A 15 -0.30 -17.82 38.53
N ILE A 16 -1.57 -18.24 38.62
CA ILE A 16 -2.38 -18.61 37.45
C ILE A 16 -2.70 -17.39 36.57
N LEU A 17 -2.86 -16.20 37.16
CA LEU A 17 -3.14 -14.96 36.43
C LEU A 17 -1.90 -14.33 35.76
N SER A 18 -0.69 -14.74 36.14
CA SER A 18 0.56 -14.17 35.60
C SER A 18 1.20 -14.98 34.47
N VAL A 19 0.70 -16.19 34.15
CA VAL A 19 1.22 -17.02 33.06
C VAL A 19 0.54 -16.81 31.71
N ASN A 20 -0.51 -15.99 31.63
CA ASN A 20 -1.20 -15.67 30.38
C ASN A 20 -0.85 -14.27 29.86
N ASN A 21 0.44 -13.90 29.86
CA ASN A 21 0.93 -12.97 28.84
C ASN A 21 1.01 -13.73 27.51
N ILE A 22 -0.16 -14.11 27.00
CA ILE A 22 -0.33 -14.43 25.59
C ILE A 22 -0.05 -13.11 24.89
N TYR A 23 1.17 -12.93 24.40
CA TYR A 23 1.45 -11.95 23.36
C TYR A 23 0.61 -12.37 22.16
N ALA A 24 -0.65 -11.94 22.14
CA ALA A 24 -1.44 -11.90 20.93
C ALA A 24 -0.76 -10.83 20.08
N MET A 25 0.10 -11.28 19.17
CA MET A 25 0.52 -10.43 18.07
C MET A 25 -0.77 -9.99 17.38
N PRO A 26 -1.07 -8.68 17.30
CA PRO A 26 -2.25 -8.26 16.56
C PRO A 26 -2.11 -8.84 15.14
N PRO A 27 -3.20 -9.34 14.53
CA PRO A 27 -3.13 -9.80 13.15
C PRO A 27 -2.52 -8.67 12.33
N PHE A 28 -1.44 -8.96 11.61
CA PHE A 28 -0.83 -7.99 10.71
C PHE A 28 -1.93 -7.44 9.81
N HIS A 29 -1.98 -6.11 9.67
CA HIS A 29 -2.95 -5.51 8.78
C HIS A 29 -2.62 -5.99 7.36
N SER A 30 -3.61 -6.39 6.57
CA SER A 30 -3.48 -6.74 5.15
C SER A 30 -2.61 -5.76 4.34
N GLN A 31 -2.67 -4.47 4.67
CA GLN A 31 -1.82 -3.41 4.11
C GLN A 31 -0.33 -3.63 4.40
N GLU A 32 0.03 -3.98 5.64
CA GLU A 32 1.42 -4.25 6.00
C GLU A 32 1.95 -5.45 5.22
N ILE A 33 1.15 -6.51 5.08
CA ILE A 33 1.51 -7.70 4.29
C ILE A 33 1.74 -7.34 2.82
N TYR A 34 0.85 -6.54 2.24
CA TYR A 34 1.03 -6.03 0.88
C TYR A 34 2.32 -5.22 0.76
N ASP A 35 2.56 -4.27 1.66
CA ASP A 35 3.72 -3.39 1.63
C ASP A 35 5.05 -4.14 1.82
N PHE A 36 5.06 -5.14 2.71
CA PHE A 36 6.22 -6.00 2.94
C PHE A 36 6.47 -6.98 1.79
N SER A 37 5.44 -7.38 1.04
CA SER A 37 5.57 -8.29 -0.09
C SER A 37 6.24 -7.59 -1.27
N ASN A 38 7.32 -8.18 -1.77
CA ASN A 38 7.99 -7.72 -2.99
C ASN A 38 7.23 -8.16 -4.23
N VAL A 39 6.71 -9.39 -4.26
CA VAL A 39 5.91 -9.96 -5.34
C VAL A 39 4.68 -10.64 -4.71
N ILE A 40 3.52 -10.49 -5.35
CA ILE A 40 2.31 -11.23 -4.95
C ILE A 40 1.83 -11.96 -6.18
N VAL A 41 1.57 -13.26 -6.04
CA VAL A 41 1.29 -14.12 -7.18
C VAL A 41 0.27 -15.20 -6.85
N VAL A 42 -0.61 -15.49 -7.80
CA VAL A 42 -1.39 -16.73 -7.83
C VAL A 42 -0.64 -17.71 -8.70
N GLY A 43 -0.33 -18.88 -8.15
CA GLY A 43 0.45 -19.88 -8.87
C GLY A 43 0.20 -21.29 -8.38
N LYS A 44 0.79 -22.24 -9.09
CA LYS A 44 0.75 -23.65 -8.78
C LYS A 44 2.15 -24.15 -8.44
N VAL A 45 2.29 -24.85 -7.32
CA VAL A 45 3.56 -25.51 -6.95
C VAL A 45 3.78 -26.68 -7.90
N ILE A 46 4.83 -26.60 -8.70
CA ILE A 46 5.20 -27.65 -9.67
C ILE A 46 6.32 -28.54 -9.15
N SER A 47 7.17 -28.05 -8.24
CA SER A 47 8.16 -28.87 -7.55
C SER A 47 8.42 -28.40 -6.12
N VAL A 48 8.80 -29.35 -5.26
CA VAL A 48 9.19 -29.10 -3.86
C VAL A 48 10.52 -29.81 -3.60
N ASN A 49 11.57 -29.05 -3.35
CA ASN A 49 12.84 -29.59 -2.87
C ASN A 49 12.91 -29.49 -1.34
N SER A 50 12.61 -30.60 -0.68
CA SER A 50 12.66 -30.73 0.77
C SER A 50 14.08 -30.91 1.33
N THR A 51 15.10 -31.01 0.49
CA THR A 51 16.51 -31.08 0.93
C THR A 51 17.21 -29.72 0.93
N PHE A 52 16.53 -28.67 0.46
CA PHE A 52 17.09 -27.33 0.30
C PHE A 52 17.76 -26.78 1.57
N SER A 53 17.11 -26.91 2.73
CA SER A 53 17.71 -26.55 4.02
C SER A 53 17.08 -27.34 5.17
N PRO A 54 17.66 -27.32 6.39
CA PRO A 54 17.06 -28.01 7.54
C PRO A 54 15.65 -27.49 7.92
N THR A 55 15.37 -26.22 7.67
CA THR A 55 14.15 -25.53 8.16
C THR A 55 13.18 -25.10 7.05
N HIS A 56 13.63 -25.06 5.80
CA HIS A 56 12.84 -24.59 4.66
C HIS A 56 12.86 -25.58 3.49
N ASN A 57 11.73 -25.65 2.80
CA ASN A 57 11.58 -26.24 1.47
C ASN A 57 11.85 -25.16 0.43
N LEU A 58 12.39 -25.56 -0.73
CA LEU A 58 12.40 -24.72 -1.92
C LEU A 58 11.25 -25.13 -2.83
N TYR A 59 10.41 -24.16 -3.16
CA TYR A 59 9.26 -24.29 -4.04
C TYR A 59 9.60 -23.73 -5.41
N GLU A 60 9.20 -24.46 -6.44
CA GLU A 60 9.11 -23.97 -7.80
C GLU A 60 7.63 -23.73 -8.11
N ILE A 61 7.28 -22.48 -8.40
CA ILE A 61 5.91 -22.01 -8.53
C ILE A 61 5.70 -21.58 -9.97
N GLN A 62 4.83 -22.28 -10.69
CA GLN A 62 4.31 -21.86 -11.98
C GLN A 62 3.32 -20.72 -11.76
N VAL A 63 3.65 -19.54 -12.26
CA VAL A 63 2.82 -18.35 -12.16
C VAL A 63 1.61 -18.49 -13.08
N GLU A 64 0.42 -18.30 -12.51
CA GLU A 64 -0.81 -18.13 -13.28
C GLU A 64 -1.12 -16.64 -13.47
N LYS A 65 -0.84 -15.83 -12.44
CA LYS A 65 -1.08 -14.38 -12.46
C LYS A 65 -0.26 -13.62 -11.43
N PHE A 66 0.41 -12.55 -11.87
CA PHE A 66 1.00 -11.56 -10.98
C PHE A 66 -0.05 -10.58 -10.46
N LEU A 67 -0.03 -10.36 -9.15
CA LEU A 67 -0.91 -9.44 -8.43
C LEU A 67 -0.16 -8.18 -7.97
N LYS A 68 1.17 -8.30 -7.81
CA LYS A 68 2.08 -7.19 -7.49
C LYS A 68 3.44 -7.45 -8.12
N ASN A 69 4.04 -6.42 -8.73
CA ASN A 69 5.40 -6.40 -9.28
C ASN A 69 5.70 -7.62 -10.20
N PRO A 70 5.16 -7.63 -11.43
CA PRO A 70 5.38 -8.74 -12.36
C PRO A 70 6.87 -8.97 -12.63
N GLN A 71 7.23 -10.22 -12.82
CA GLN A 71 8.58 -10.64 -13.17
C GLN A 71 8.63 -11.08 -14.64
N ASP A 72 9.82 -11.07 -15.25
CA ASP A 72 10.00 -11.50 -16.63
C ASP A 72 9.82 -13.02 -16.83
N LEU A 73 9.77 -13.79 -15.73
CA LEU A 73 9.67 -15.24 -15.72
C LEU A 73 8.31 -15.69 -15.17
N ASP A 74 7.70 -16.66 -15.86
CA ASP A 74 6.46 -17.32 -15.42
C ASP A 74 6.71 -18.42 -14.38
N VAL A 75 7.96 -18.61 -13.93
CA VAL A 75 8.32 -19.57 -12.88
C VAL A 75 9.15 -18.84 -11.83
N LEU A 76 8.71 -18.95 -10.56
CA LEU A 76 9.38 -18.34 -9.43
C LEU A 76 9.89 -19.40 -8.46
N PHE A 77 11.05 -19.14 -7.87
CA PHE A 77 11.61 -19.96 -6.81
C PHE A 77 11.38 -19.27 -5.46
N ALA A 78 10.80 -20.00 -4.50
CA ALA A 78 10.50 -19.45 -3.19
C ALA A 78 10.84 -20.44 -2.06
N ALA A 79 11.50 -19.96 -1.01
CA ALA A 79 11.81 -20.73 0.18
C ALA A 79 10.73 -20.51 1.25
N GLY A 80 10.08 -21.58 1.71
CA GLY A 80 9.09 -21.53 2.78
C GLY A 80 9.35 -22.57 3.87
N GLN A 81 8.74 -22.39 5.03
CA GLN A 81 8.98 -23.23 6.20
C GLN A 81 8.59 -24.69 5.95
N LYS A 82 9.37 -25.63 6.49
CA LYS A 82 9.09 -27.08 6.40
C LYS A 82 7.93 -27.56 7.27
N THR A 83 7.63 -26.80 8.31
CA THR A 83 6.63 -27.16 9.31
C THR A 83 5.57 -26.10 9.37
N ALA A 84 4.32 -26.52 9.24
CA ALA A 84 3.18 -25.65 9.41
C ALA A 84 3.13 -25.18 10.87
N ASN A 85 2.91 -23.89 11.09
CA ASN A 85 2.72 -23.33 12.41
C ASN A 85 1.48 -22.45 12.40
N ILE A 86 0.38 -23.03 12.88
CA ILE A 86 -0.95 -22.40 12.93
C ILE A 86 -0.92 -21.08 13.70
N ARG A 87 -0.03 -20.93 14.70
CA ARG A 87 0.09 -19.67 15.48
C ARG A 87 0.77 -18.54 14.70
N LEU A 88 1.62 -18.88 13.74
CA LEU A 88 2.35 -17.91 12.91
C LEU A 88 1.72 -17.75 11.53
N GLY A 89 0.70 -18.55 11.19
CA GLY A 89 0.09 -18.59 9.86
C GLY A 89 0.85 -19.46 8.85
N ASN A 90 2.09 -19.89 9.15
CA ASN A 90 2.93 -20.65 8.22
C ASN A 90 2.21 -21.87 7.63
N GLN A 91 2.06 -21.87 6.31
CA GLN A 91 1.55 -22.98 5.51
C GLN A 91 2.71 -23.73 4.82
N VAL A 92 2.59 -25.05 4.75
CA VAL A 92 3.44 -25.91 3.91
C VAL A 92 2.63 -26.26 2.68
N PHE A 93 3.24 -26.08 1.52
CA PHE A 93 2.64 -26.42 0.23
C PHE A 93 3.21 -27.73 -0.31
N ASP A 94 2.38 -28.51 -0.98
CA ASP A 94 2.71 -29.74 -1.67
C ASP A 94 2.69 -29.55 -3.19
N VAL A 95 3.26 -30.52 -3.92
CA VAL A 95 3.23 -30.51 -5.38
C VAL A 95 1.78 -30.57 -5.87
N ASN A 96 1.45 -29.71 -6.82
CA ASN A 96 0.12 -29.42 -7.36
C ASN A 96 -0.77 -28.48 -6.54
N ASP A 97 -0.33 -28.04 -5.37
CA ASP A 97 -1.07 -27.03 -4.63
C ASP A 97 -1.13 -25.73 -5.41
N ARG A 98 -2.34 -25.17 -5.48
CA ARG A 98 -2.58 -23.83 -5.99
C ARG A 98 -2.66 -22.87 -4.80
N GLY A 99 -1.92 -21.78 -4.85
CA GLY A 99 -1.75 -20.89 -3.71
C GLY A 99 -1.68 -19.42 -4.07
N LEU A 100 -2.03 -18.59 -3.09
CA LEU A 100 -1.78 -17.16 -3.06
C LEU A 100 -0.47 -16.96 -2.31
N PHE A 101 0.56 -16.56 -3.04
CA PHE A 101 1.90 -16.41 -2.49
C PHE A 101 2.24 -14.94 -2.30
N TYR A 102 2.57 -14.60 -1.07
CA TYR A 102 3.16 -13.32 -0.69
C TYR A 102 4.67 -13.53 -0.57
N LEU A 103 5.42 -12.98 -1.53
CA LEU A 103 6.83 -13.27 -1.73
C LEU A 103 7.69 -12.06 -1.35
N ILE A 104 8.73 -12.29 -0.57
CA ILE A 104 9.68 -11.26 -0.11
C ILE A 104 11.08 -11.53 -0.67
N ASN A 105 11.88 -10.49 -0.91
CA ASN A 105 13.24 -10.61 -1.43
C ASN A 105 14.24 -11.18 -0.40
N ASN A 106 13.83 -11.29 0.87
CA ASN A 106 14.65 -11.84 1.94
C ASN A 106 14.22 -13.27 2.26
N THR A 107 15.14 -14.22 2.11
CA THR A 107 15.01 -15.53 2.75
C THR A 107 15.28 -15.36 4.25
N ILE A 108 14.23 -15.34 5.08
CA ILE A 108 14.36 -15.17 6.54
C ILE A 108 15.32 -16.24 7.09
N GLY A 109 16.52 -15.81 7.53
CA GLY A 109 17.51 -16.66 8.18
C GLY A 109 18.65 -17.21 7.30
N TYR A 110 18.76 -16.78 6.04
CA TYR A 110 19.90 -17.10 5.17
C TYR A 110 20.33 -15.86 4.36
N ASP A 111 21.57 -15.84 3.87
CA ASP A 111 22.02 -14.84 2.91
C ASP A 111 21.03 -14.80 1.73
N PRO A 112 20.67 -13.60 1.22
CA PRO A 112 19.76 -13.48 0.10
C PRO A 112 20.32 -14.23 -1.10
N TYR A 113 19.75 -15.39 -1.40
CA TYR A 113 20.08 -16.12 -2.62
C TYR A 113 19.50 -15.33 -3.79
N PHE A 114 20.36 -14.88 -4.70
CA PHE A 114 19.95 -14.11 -5.86
C PHE A 114 18.90 -14.90 -6.66
N GLY A 115 17.69 -14.36 -6.76
CA GLY A 115 16.58 -14.98 -7.50
C GLY A 115 15.71 -15.98 -6.72
N ILE A 116 15.87 -16.14 -5.40
CA ILE A 116 14.97 -16.94 -4.56
C ILE A 116 14.21 -16.03 -3.58
N PHE A 117 12.89 -16.05 -3.64
CA PHE A 117 12.02 -15.33 -2.72
C PHE A 117 11.86 -16.07 -1.39
N GLY A 118 11.51 -15.38 -0.30
CA GLY A 118 10.94 -15.97 0.90
C GLY A 118 9.41 -16.03 0.81
N VAL A 119 8.81 -17.16 1.19
CA VAL A 119 7.34 -17.28 1.33
C VAL A 119 6.93 -16.66 2.65
N TYR A 120 6.11 -15.62 2.59
CA TYR A 120 5.59 -14.97 3.80
C TYR A 120 4.51 -15.85 4.45
N PRO A 121 4.41 -15.87 5.81
CA PRO A 121 3.50 -16.76 6.54
C PRO A 121 2.02 -16.69 6.16
N THR A 122 1.54 -15.58 5.62
CA THR A 122 0.13 -15.42 5.22
C THR A 122 -0.17 -15.94 3.82
N SER A 123 0.81 -16.57 3.16
CA SER A 123 0.57 -17.31 1.92
C SER A 123 -0.33 -18.51 2.22
N GLN A 124 -1.33 -18.73 1.39
CA GLN A 124 -2.36 -19.74 1.67
C GLN A 124 -2.80 -20.50 0.43
N LEU A 125 -3.36 -21.69 0.65
CA LEU A 125 -4.00 -22.46 -0.41
C LEU A 125 -5.22 -21.71 -0.95
N ILE A 126 -5.43 -21.83 -2.25
CA ILE A 126 -6.59 -21.28 -2.95
C ILE A 126 -7.49 -22.45 -3.34
N GLU A 127 -8.77 -22.39 -2.99
CA GLU A 127 -9.74 -23.40 -3.42
C GLU A 127 -9.96 -23.34 -4.95
N PRO A 128 -10.26 -24.48 -5.61
CA PRO A 128 -10.53 -24.51 -7.05
C PRO A 128 -11.65 -23.54 -7.49
N GLU A 129 -12.67 -23.36 -6.66
CA GLU A 129 -13.81 -22.45 -6.85
C GLU A 129 -13.49 -20.97 -6.64
N TRP A 130 -12.26 -20.64 -6.23
CA TRP A 130 -11.76 -19.26 -6.30
C TRP A 130 -11.34 -18.99 -7.74
N ASP A 131 -12.36 -18.71 -8.56
CA ASP A 131 -12.15 -18.15 -9.88
C ASP A 131 -11.39 -16.83 -9.77
N LYS A 132 -10.61 -16.53 -10.81
CA LYS A 132 -9.50 -15.55 -10.86
C LYS A 132 -9.71 -14.19 -10.17
N CYS A 133 -10.96 -13.76 -9.99
CA CYS A 133 -11.34 -12.47 -9.40
C CYS A 133 -11.86 -12.56 -7.96
N ASN A 134 -12.46 -13.70 -7.58
CA ASN A 134 -13.19 -13.88 -6.33
C ASN A 134 -12.26 -13.93 -5.11
N ILE A 135 -10.99 -14.28 -5.34
CA ILE A 135 -9.92 -14.18 -4.35
C ILE A 135 -9.77 -12.75 -3.79
N PHE A 136 -10.08 -11.73 -4.58
CA PHE A 136 -9.97 -10.32 -4.19
C PHE A 136 -11.17 -9.80 -3.41
N GLU A 137 -12.32 -10.44 -3.54
CA GLU A 137 -13.54 -10.06 -2.78
C GLU A 137 -13.64 -10.83 -1.45
N LYS A 138 -13.17 -12.09 -1.41
CA LYS A 138 -13.33 -12.98 -0.25
C LYS A 138 -12.28 -12.78 0.84
N GLU A 139 -11.01 -12.59 0.48
CA GLU A 139 -9.91 -12.55 1.45
C GLU A 139 -9.40 -11.13 1.73
N ILE A 140 -9.47 -10.27 0.72
CA ILE A 140 -9.04 -8.87 0.83
C ILE A 140 -10.31 -8.02 0.85
N THR A 141 -10.84 -7.86 2.05
CA THR A 141 -11.97 -6.98 2.36
C THR A 141 -11.89 -5.67 1.55
N ARG A 142 -13.04 -5.17 1.05
CA ARG A 142 -13.08 -3.98 0.18
C ARG A 142 -12.30 -2.83 0.80
N GLU A 143 -12.47 -2.65 2.11
CA GLU A 143 -11.84 -1.70 3.03
C GLU A 143 -10.30 -1.81 3.09
N HIS A 144 -9.76 -2.97 2.73
CA HIS A 144 -8.33 -3.29 2.69
C HIS A 144 -7.68 -3.07 1.32
N TRP A 145 -8.45 -2.82 0.26
CA TRP A 145 -7.95 -2.18 -0.96
C TRP A 145 -7.81 -0.68 -0.78
N PHE A 146 -8.46 -0.10 0.24
CA PHE A 146 -8.30 1.30 0.63
C PHE A 146 -7.06 1.45 1.50
N LEU A 147 -5.91 1.33 0.83
CA LEU A 147 -4.66 2.04 1.07
C LEU A 147 -4.67 2.92 2.33
N GLY A 148 -3.76 2.64 3.25
CA GLY A 148 -3.56 3.39 4.51
C GLY A 148 -4.04 4.85 4.47
N GLY A 149 -5.23 5.09 4.99
CA GLY A 149 -5.76 6.43 5.27
C GLY A 149 -5.99 7.38 4.08
N GLY A 150 -5.85 6.94 2.83
CA GLY A 150 -6.12 7.76 1.66
C GLY A 150 -6.75 6.89 0.58
N GLY A 151 -8.02 7.15 0.25
CA GLY A 151 -8.78 6.31 -0.68
C GLY A 151 -8.25 6.33 -2.12
N ILE A 152 -9.17 6.24 -3.06
CA ILE A 152 -9.02 6.49 -4.51
C ILE A 152 -8.62 7.95 -4.78
N THR A 153 -7.79 8.53 -3.92
CA THR A 153 -7.46 9.94 -3.90
C THR A 153 -6.39 10.13 -4.97
N PRO A 154 -6.68 10.90 -6.02
CA PRO A 154 -5.69 11.18 -7.03
C PRO A 154 -4.46 11.83 -6.38
N LYS A 155 -3.28 11.51 -6.90
CA LYS A 155 -2.01 12.06 -6.44
C LYS A 155 -1.53 13.07 -7.47
N ILE A 156 -0.78 14.07 -7.04
CA ILE A 156 -0.21 15.08 -7.92
C ILE A 156 1.24 15.32 -7.54
N GLN A 157 2.10 15.41 -8.54
CA GLN A 157 3.53 15.58 -8.35
C GLN A 157 4.18 16.38 -9.47
N GLN A 158 5.32 16.99 -9.16
CA GLN A 158 6.20 17.66 -10.12
C GLN A 158 7.64 17.20 -9.86
N GLY A 159 8.18 16.35 -10.73
CA GLY A 159 9.45 15.66 -10.46
C GLY A 159 9.34 14.81 -9.17
N THR A 160 10.29 14.98 -8.25
CA THR A 160 10.24 14.30 -6.93
C THR A 160 9.36 15.04 -5.91
N ASN A 161 8.79 16.19 -6.27
CA ASN A 161 7.96 16.97 -5.38
C ASN A 161 6.51 16.48 -5.43
N SER A 162 6.09 15.73 -4.42
CA SER A 162 4.68 15.34 -4.21
C SER A 162 3.91 16.33 -3.31
N ASP A 163 4.43 17.56 -3.14
CA ASP A 163 3.75 18.60 -2.37
C ASP A 163 2.58 19.17 -3.16
N ILE A 164 1.36 18.82 -2.73
CA ILE A 164 0.13 19.34 -3.31
C ILE A 164 0.01 20.87 -3.23
N GLU A 165 0.81 21.54 -2.38
CA GLU A 165 0.62 22.97 -2.15
C GLU A 165 1.30 23.85 -3.18
N ASN A 166 2.52 23.52 -3.62
CA ASN A 166 3.31 24.43 -4.46
C ASN A 166 4.09 23.68 -5.54
N PHE A 167 3.78 24.01 -6.80
CA PHE A 167 4.51 23.59 -7.98
C PHE A 167 5.12 24.79 -8.68
N ASN A 168 6.24 24.57 -9.34
CA ASN A 168 6.89 25.58 -10.14
C ASN A 168 6.22 25.74 -11.49
N LYS A 169 6.13 26.99 -11.93
CA LYS A 169 5.70 27.36 -13.27
C LYS A 169 6.64 26.78 -14.32
N ASP A 170 6.09 26.47 -15.50
CA ASP A 170 6.81 25.98 -16.69
C ASP A 170 7.54 24.64 -16.46
N LYS A 171 7.06 23.85 -15.49
CA LYS A 171 7.55 22.51 -15.18
C LYS A 171 6.41 21.49 -15.26
N PRO A 172 6.66 20.28 -15.79
CA PRO A 172 5.62 19.27 -15.98
C PRO A 172 5.09 18.79 -14.64
N VAL A 173 3.76 18.72 -14.54
CA VAL A 173 3.01 18.21 -13.40
C VAL A 173 2.29 16.95 -13.86
N THR A 174 2.42 15.90 -13.06
CA THR A 174 1.75 14.62 -13.28
C THR A 174 0.66 14.44 -12.24
N VAL A 175 -0.55 14.15 -12.68
CA VAL A 175 -1.65 13.68 -11.82
C VAL A 175 -1.84 12.21 -12.09
N THR A 176 -1.94 11.40 -11.03
CA THR A 176 -2.18 9.96 -11.14
C THR A 176 -3.45 9.56 -10.42
N TYR A 177 -4.23 8.66 -11.01
CA TYR A 177 -5.46 8.11 -10.45
C TYR A 177 -5.44 6.59 -10.61
N ASP A 178 -5.57 5.90 -9.48
CA ASP A 178 -5.47 4.45 -9.44
C ASP A 178 -6.86 3.83 -9.63
N VAL A 179 -6.98 2.90 -10.57
CA VAL A 179 -8.23 2.21 -10.91
C VAL A 179 -8.07 0.70 -10.77
N SER A 180 -9.18 0.02 -10.48
CA SER A 180 -9.24 -1.43 -10.39
C SER A 180 -10.50 -1.99 -11.07
N ASN A 181 -10.41 -3.25 -11.48
CA ASN A 181 -11.50 -4.08 -11.94
C ASN A 181 -11.46 -5.41 -11.16
N LEU A 182 -12.30 -5.53 -10.14
CA LEU A 182 -12.42 -6.74 -9.34
C LEU A 182 -13.43 -7.76 -9.91
N SER A 183 -14.10 -7.42 -11.02
CA SER A 183 -15.04 -8.31 -11.70
C SER A 183 -14.31 -9.24 -12.68
N ASP A 184 -14.92 -10.40 -12.88
CA ASP A 184 -14.60 -11.42 -13.89
C ASP A 184 -14.98 -11.01 -15.32
N SER A 185 -15.62 -9.86 -15.47
CA SER A 185 -15.92 -9.24 -16.75
C SER A 185 -15.02 -8.02 -17.00
N VAL A 186 -14.79 -7.73 -18.28
CA VAL A 186 -14.10 -6.50 -18.71
C VAL A 186 -14.93 -5.31 -18.23
N GLN A 187 -14.26 -4.28 -17.71
CA GLN A 187 -14.90 -3.01 -17.37
C GLN A 187 -14.42 -1.91 -18.31
N GLU A 188 -15.38 -1.19 -18.86
CA GLU A 188 -15.16 -0.04 -19.72
C GLU A 188 -15.75 1.20 -19.06
N PHE A 189 -14.97 2.27 -19.00
CA PHE A 189 -15.40 3.54 -18.42
C PHE A 189 -14.57 4.70 -18.96
N ASP A 190 -15.10 5.90 -18.80
CA ASP A 190 -14.43 7.13 -19.22
C ASP A 190 -13.90 7.86 -17.99
N LEU A 191 -12.69 8.39 -18.11
CA LEU A 191 -12.07 9.31 -17.16
C LEU A 191 -11.87 10.66 -17.84
N ASP A 192 -12.53 11.69 -17.33
CA ASP A 192 -12.34 13.07 -17.80
C ASP A 192 -11.49 13.85 -16.80
N GLY A 193 -10.28 14.25 -17.22
CA GLY A 193 -9.40 15.14 -16.46
C GLY A 193 -9.56 16.59 -16.92
N THR A 194 -9.93 17.50 -16.03
CA THR A 194 -10.13 18.93 -16.34
C THR A 194 -9.24 19.79 -15.47
N LEU A 195 -8.35 20.56 -16.11
CA LEU A 195 -7.51 21.54 -15.44
C LEU A 195 -8.21 22.91 -15.45
N VAL A 196 -8.47 23.46 -14.27
CA VAL A 196 -9.09 24.78 -14.06
C VAL A 196 -8.09 25.71 -13.40
N SER A 197 -7.92 26.91 -13.96
CA SER A 197 -7.15 28.00 -13.37
C SER A 197 -8.09 28.96 -12.66
N HIS A 198 -7.73 29.43 -11.47
CA HIS A 198 -8.45 30.45 -10.70
C HIS A 198 -7.63 31.75 -10.52
N VAL A 199 -6.66 32.01 -11.41
CA VAL A 199 -5.73 33.15 -11.29
C VAL A 199 -6.44 34.52 -11.38
N THR A 200 -7.31 34.70 -12.38
CA THR A 200 -8.07 35.95 -12.59
C THR A 200 -9.57 35.71 -12.58
N ALA A 201 -9.99 34.62 -13.21
CA ALA A 201 -11.33 34.03 -13.14
C ALA A 201 -11.19 32.51 -13.33
N SER A 202 -12.18 31.75 -12.86
CA SER A 202 -12.24 30.31 -13.11
C SER A 202 -12.30 30.06 -14.62
N LYS A 203 -11.22 29.52 -15.18
CA LYS A 203 -11.08 29.23 -16.60
C LYS A 203 -10.60 27.80 -16.78
N VAL A 204 -11.31 27.02 -17.60
CA VAL A 204 -10.84 25.72 -18.04
C VAL A 204 -9.63 25.93 -18.95
N MET A 205 -8.50 25.38 -18.54
CA MET A 205 -7.21 25.48 -19.23
C MET A 205 -7.01 24.30 -20.18
N ALA A 206 -7.42 23.11 -19.76
CA ALA A 206 -7.30 21.89 -20.55
C ALA A 206 -8.36 20.86 -20.11
N THR A 207 -8.76 20.03 -21.06
CA THR A 207 -9.61 18.86 -20.84
C THR A 207 -8.94 17.66 -21.51
N MET A 208 -8.81 16.57 -20.77
CA MET A 208 -8.04 15.39 -21.12
C MET A 208 -8.87 14.15 -20.81
N ASN A 209 -9.51 13.61 -21.84
CA ASN A 209 -10.43 12.49 -21.70
C ASN A 209 -9.73 11.20 -22.11
N GLN A 210 -9.95 10.14 -21.35
CA GLN A 210 -9.43 8.82 -21.62
C GLN A 210 -10.53 7.78 -21.50
N HIS A 211 -10.65 6.93 -22.52
CA HIS A 211 -11.49 5.74 -22.46
C HIS A 211 -10.64 4.57 -21.96
N ILE A 212 -11.03 3.98 -20.84
CA ILE A 212 -10.26 2.93 -20.17
C ILE A 212 -10.99 1.61 -20.32
N ILE A 213 -10.26 0.61 -20.80
CA ILE A 213 -10.68 -0.80 -20.82
C ILE A 213 -9.81 -1.52 -19.79
N LEU A 214 -10.43 -1.97 -18.69
CA LEU A 214 -9.76 -2.77 -17.68
C LEU A 214 -10.10 -4.24 -17.86
N GLU A 215 -9.06 -5.03 -18.09
CA GLU A 215 -9.15 -6.49 -18.13
C GLU A 215 -9.74 -7.05 -16.83
N PRO A 216 -10.40 -8.23 -16.88
CA PRO A 216 -10.92 -8.89 -15.70
C PRO A 216 -9.86 -9.09 -14.61
N CYS A 217 -10.28 -8.92 -13.37
CA CYS A 217 -9.45 -9.10 -12.18
C CYS A 217 -8.19 -8.20 -12.15
N THR A 218 -8.24 -7.00 -12.72
CA THR A 218 -7.16 -6.01 -12.64
C THR A 218 -7.16 -5.36 -11.26
N ILE A 219 -6.19 -5.72 -10.43
CA ILE A 219 -6.08 -5.21 -9.06
C ILE A 219 -5.76 -3.72 -9.03
N TYR A 220 -4.80 -3.31 -9.85
CA TYR A 220 -4.23 -1.98 -9.82
C TYR A 220 -3.74 -1.61 -11.20
N ASN A 221 -4.25 -0.50 -11.71
CA ASN A 221 -3.74 0.16 -12.89
C ASN A 221 -3.70 1.66 -12.60
N THR A 222 -2.57 2.30 -12.85
CA THR A 222 -2.43 3.74 -12.63
C THR A 222 -2.66 4.45 -13.95
N ILE A 223 -3.61 5.38 -13.94
CA ILE A 223 -3.85 6.30 -15.05
C ILE A 223 -3.18 7.62 -14.72
N ASP A 224 -2.48 8.21 -15.68
CA ASP A 224 -1.80 9.47 -15.50
C ASP A 224 -2.20 10.53 -16.54
N TRP A 225 -2.12 11.78 -16.09
CA TRP A 225 -2.23 12.97 -16.92
C TRP A 225 -1.01 13.85 -16.68
N GLU A 226 -0.47 14.40 -17.77
CA GLU A 226 0.64 15.32 -17.71
C GLU A 226 0.24 16.66 -18.30
N PHE A 227 0.56 17.75 -17.59
CA PHE A 227 0.37 19.11 -18.08
C PHE A 227 1.46 20.03 -17.54
N THR A 228 1.66 21.17 -18.20
CA THR A 228 2.63 22.19 -17.77
C THR A 228 1.91 23.52 -17.53
N PRO A 229 1.82 24.00 -16.27
CA PRO A 229 1.18 25.28 -15.99
C PRO A 229 2.08 26.44 -16.41
N SER A 230 1.54 27.36 -17.21
CA SER A 230 2.26 28.52 -17.76
C SER A 230 2.05 29.83 -17.00
N MET A 231 1.20 29.82 -15.97
CA MET A 231 0.90 31.00 -15.15
C MET A 231 1.01 30.65 -13.67
N THR A 232 1.34 31.65 -12.86
CA THR A 232 1.33 31.54 -11.41
C THR A 232 -0.09 31.72 -10.87
N GLY A 233 -0.43 31.00 -9.81
CA GLY A 233 -1.65 31.14 -9.04
C GLY A 233 -2.31 29.81 -8.72
N PHE A 234 -3.57 29.84 -8.30
CA PHE A 234 -4.29 28.65 -7.85
C PHE A 234 -4.94 27.89 -9.01
N TYR A 235 -4.82 26.57 -8.98
CA TYR A 235 -5.38 25.65 -9.95
C TYR A 235 -6.18 24.56 -9.24
N ASN A 236 -7.14 23.99 -9.95
CA ASN A 236 -7.85 22.77 -9.58
C ASN A 236 -7.72 21.76 -10.73
N PHE A 237 -7.42 20.50 -10.42
CA PHE A 237 -7.54 19.39 -11.36
C PHE A 237 -8.72 18.52 -10.96
N GLU A 238 -9.74 18.47 -11.81
CA GLU A 238 -10.97 17.71 -11.58
C GLU A 238 -10.92 16.43 -12.39
N ILE A 239 -11.10 15.29 -11.74
CA ILE A 239 -11.22 13.97 -12.36
C ILE A 239 -12.67 13.54 -12.23
N LYS A 240 -13.31 13.21 -13.35
CA LYS A 240 -14.63 12.61 -13.38
C LYS A 240 -14.50 11.16 -13.84
N ASP A 241 -14.75 10.24 -12.91
CA ASP A 241 -14.88 8.81 -13.17
C ASP A 241 -16.36 8.49 -13.33
N SER A 242 -16.75 7.96 -14.49
CA SER A 242 -18.14 7.62 -14.79
C SER A 242 -18.73 6.55 -13.85
N ARG A 243 -17.89 5.83 -13.09
CA ARG A 243 -18.29 4.79 -12.11
C ARG A 243 -18.40 5.34 -10.69
N SER A 244 -17.47 6.19 -10.27
CA SER A 244 -17.23 6.52 -8.85
C SER A 244 -17.47 7.99 -8.49
N GLY A 245 -17.67 8.87 -9.48
CA GLY A 245 -18.02 10.27 -9.28
C GLY A 245 -16.88 11.23 -9.62
N SER A 246 -16.79 12.35 -8.91
CA SER A 246 -15.82 13.41 -9.21
C SER A 246 -14.87 13.67 -8.05
N TYR A 247 -13.60 13.85 -8.37
CA TYR A 247 -12.51 14.15 -7.45
C TYR A 247 -11.83 15.45 -7.87
N GLY A 248 -11.41 16.27 -6.90
CA GLY A 248 -10.74 17.55 -7.14
C GLY A 248 -9.42 17.65 -6.39
N LEU A 249 -8.40 18.15 -7.06
CA LEU A 249 -7.08 18.44 -6.51
C LEU A 249 -6.73 19.91 -6.68
N GLY A 250 -6.78 20.66 -5.58
CA GLY A 250 -6.33 22.04 -5.53
C GLY A 250 -4.81 22.12 -5.33
N PHE A 251 -4.12 22.94 -6.12
CA PHE A 251 -2.70 23.21 -5.97
C PHE A 251 -2.34 24.64 -6.39
N THR A 252 -1.19 25.14 -5.95
CA THR A 252 -0.69 26.47 -6.32
C THR A 252 0.54 26.35 -7.22
N VAL A 253 0.59 27.18 -8.25
CA VAL A 253 1.76 27.33 -9.12
C VAL A 253 2.47 28.64 -8.79
N VAL A 254 3.78 28.58 -8.59
CA VAL A 254 4.63 29.72 -8.21
C VAL A 254 5.81 29.87 -9.17
N ASP A 255 6.42 31.05 -9.22
CA ASP A 255 7.64 31.23 -10.00
C ASP A 255 8.82 30.48 -9.37
N ASN A 256 9.75 30.01 -10.21
CA ASN A 256 10.92 29.21 -9.83
C ASN A 256 11.81 29.87 -8.74
N ASP A 257 11.74 31.20 -8.60
CA ASP A 257 12.55 32.00 -7.66
C ASP A 257 11.78 32.41 -6.39
N SER A 258 10.52 32.02 -6.25
CA SER A 258 9.80 32.27 -5.00
C SER A 258 10.36 31.35 -3.91
N THR A 259 10.70 31.94 -2.75
CA THR A 259 11.10 31.16 -1.58
C THR A 259 9.90 30.31 -1.16
N VAL A 260 9.86 29.06 -1.62
CA VAL A 260 8.81 28.11 -1.26
C VAL A 260 8.89 27.89 0.25
N ILE A 261 8.04 28.59 1.01
CA ILE A 261 7.84 28.32 2.43
C ILE A 261 7.25 26.91 2.49
N LYS A 262 8.10 25.94 2.84
CA LYS A 262 7.72 24.54 3.00
C LYS A 262 6.56 24.45 3.99
N SER A 263 5.71 23.42 3.87
CA SER A 263 4.66 23.23 4.88
C SER A 263 5.27 23.13 6.30
N PRO A 264 4.56 23.56 7.35
CA PRO A 264 5.05 23.52 8.72
C PRO A 264 5.65 22.16 9.11
N LEU A 265 4.98 21.07 8.73
CA LEU A 265 5.45 19.71 9.00
C LEU A 265 6.79 19.40 8.32
N LYS A 266 7.01 19.85 7.08
CA LYS A 266 8.28 19.67 6.37
C LYS A 266 9.41 20.48 7.00
N GLN A 267 9.12 21.71 7.45
CA GLN A 267 10.10 22.52 8.18
C GLN A 267 10.53 21.81 9.47
N ILE A 268 9.58 21.32 10.27
CA ILE A 268 9.84 20.57 11.50
C ILE A 268 10.66 19.31 11.22
N LYS A 269 10.27 18.51 10.22
CA LYS A 269 11.01 17.29 9.83
C LYS A 269 12.43 17.59 9.31
N SER A 270 12.67 18.78 8.77
CA SER A 270 14.00 19.24 8.36
C SER A 270 14.84 19.85 9.50
N GLY A 271 14.33 19.85 10.74
CA GLY A 271 15.05 20.34 11.91
C GLY A 271 14.83 21.83 12.22
N VAL A 272 13.87 22.50 11.56
CA VAL A 272 13.47 23.86 11.95
C VAL A 272 12.76 23.79 13.30
N ALA A 273 13.24 24.56 14.27
CA ALA A 273 12.62 24.62 15.59
C ALA A 273 11.18 25.12 15.48
N LEU A 274 10.29 24.64 16.35
CA LEU A 274 8.86 25.00 16.31
C LEU A 274 8.59 26.51 16.32
N VAL A 275 9.48 27.28 16.95
CA VAL A 275 9.42 28.76 17.03
C VAL A 275 9.85 29.46 15.74
N ASP A 276 10.65 28.78 14.91
CA ASP A 276 11.21 29.31 13.66
C ASP A 276 10.44 28.83 12.43
N VAL A 277 9.37 28.06 12.63
CA VAL A 277 8.48 27.59 11.55
C VAL A 277 7.78 28.80 10.94
N GLN A 278 8.15 29.09 9.69
CA GLN A 278 7.54 30.16 8.92
C GLN A 278 6.20 29.70 8.37
N CYS A 279 5.17 30.53 8.49
CA CYS A 279 3.87 30.31 7.88
C CYS A 279 3.69 31.26 6.69
N LYS A 280 2.85 30.88 5.72
CA LYS A 280 2.45 31.77 4.62
C LYS A 280 1.81 33.05 5.19
N ASP A 281 1.92 34.16 4.46
CA ASP A 281 1.43 35.47 4.88
C ASP A 281 -0.01 35.42 5.43
N GLY A 282 -0.22 36.10 6.57
CA GLY A 282 -1.51 36.16 7.25
C GLY A 282 -1.86 34.93 8.11
N LYS A 283 -1.03 33.88 8.12
CA LYS A 283 -1.18 32.73 9.02
C LYS A 283 -0.12 32.79 10.14
N VAL A 284 -0.54 32.44 11.35
CA VAL A 284 0.34 32.34 12.52
C VAL A 284 0.52 30.87 12.91
N SER A 285 1.74 30.51 13.31
CA SER A 285 2.01 29.17 13.83
C SER A 285 1.24 28.95 15.13
N ALA A 286 0.44 27.89 15.18
CA ALA A 286 -0.29 27.46 16.38
C ALA A 286 0.24 26.09 16.80
N VAL A 287 1.11 26.07 17.80
CA VAL A 287 1.69 24.83 18.33
C VAL A 287 0.89 24.39 19.56
N ARG A 288 0.25 23.23 19.48
CA ARG A 288 -0.45 22.61 20.61
C ARG A 288 0.47 21.60 21.30
N TYR A 289 0.83 21.87 22.55
CA TYR A 289 1.67 20.99 23.37
C TYR A 289 0.86 19.85 23.99
N ASP A 290 0.35 18.94 23.15
CA ASP A 290 -0.27 17.71 23.64
C ASP A 290 0.76 16.56 23.56
N ARG A 291 1.45 16.31 24.69
CA ARG A 291 2.27 15.12 25.02
C ARG A 291 2.83 14.33 23.81
N MET A 292 3.79 14.88 23.09
CA MET A 292 4.73 14.04 22.32
C MET A 292 5.73 13.45 23.32
N ARG A 293 5.56 12.18 23.69
CA ARG A 293 6.62 11.42 24.35
C ARG A 293 7.73 11.21 23.31
N VAL A 294 8.86 11.84 23.55
CA VAL A 294 10.15 11.51 22.93
C VAL A 294 10.58 10.13 23.41
#